data_AF-A0A2V0R847-F1
#
_entry.id   AF-A0A2V0R847-F1
#
_cell.length_a   1.000
_cell.length_b   1.000
_cell.length_c   1.000
_cell.angle_alpha   90.00
_cell.angle_beta   90.00
_cell.angle_gamma   90.00
#
_symmetry.space_group_name_H-M   'P 1'
#
loop_
_entity.id
_entity.type
_entity.pdbx_description
1 polymer ?
#
loop_
_entity_poly.entity_id
_entity_poly.type
_entity_poly.pdbx_seq_one_letter_code
_entity_poly.pdbx_strand_id
1 'polypeptide(L)'
;MGMGMQLTPQEWPHWLAKEPPSPCAQYHRPRRAAATDAWVYWQSEPGVWRNRWREACEDARLLTHLATLPADVFKVEADNQMIALYWAERGEPEVLQRIDAMLKALA
;
A
#
# COMPACT_ATOMS: atom_id res chain seq x y z
N MET A 1 0.40 -4.09 -19.71
CA MET A 1 1.69 -3.88 -19.03
C MET A 1 1.37 -3.62 -17.57
N GLY A 2 1.79 -4.59 -16.73
CA GLY A 2 1.20 -4.89 -15.43
C GLY A 2 2.04 -4.42 -14.25
N MET A 3 1.54 -4.72 -13.06
CA MET A 3 2.30 -4.49 -11.82
C MET A 3 3.58 -5.32 -11.81
N GLY A 4 4.65 -4.74 -11.29
CA GLY A 4 5.87 -5.47 -10.95
C GLY A 4 5.80 -5.98 -9.50
N MET A 5 6.56 -7.02 -9.20
CA MET A 5 6.75 -7.52 -7.84
C MET A 5 8.25 -7.63 -7.55
N GLN A 6 8.67 -7.19 -6.36
CA GLN A 6 10.01 -7.42 -5.83
C GLN A 6 9.98 -7.62 -4.32
N LEU A 7 10.89 -8.44 -3.80
CA LEU A 7 11.16 -8.50 -2.36
C LEU A 7 12.10 -7.36 -2.00
N THR A 8 11.68 -6.49 -1.09
CA THR A 8 12.48 -5.33 -0.68
C THR A 8 12.61 -5.27 0.84
N PRO A 9 13.81 -4.98 1.37
CA PRO A 9 13.98 -4.65 2.78
C PRO A 9 13.08 -3.48 3.15
N GLN A 10 12.41 -3.57 4.29
CA GLN A 10 11.57 -2.50 4.82
C GLN A 10 11.97 -2.14 6.23
N GLU A 11 11.90 -0.84 6.50
CA GLU A 11 11.94 -0.26 7.83
C GLU A 11 10.51 0.13 8.21
N TRP A 12 9.97 -0.55 9.22
CA TRP A 12 8.61 -0.30 9.68
C TRP A 12 8.60 0.76 10.78
N PRO A 13 7.55 1.60 10.85
CA PRO A 13 7.44 2.55 11.95
C PRO A 13 7.34 1.81 13.29
N HIS A 14 8.13 2.25 14.28
CA HIS A 14 8.17 1.65 15.62
C HIS A 14 6.82 1.65 16.36
N TRP A 15 5.87 2.49 15.92
CA TRP A 15 4.53 2.58 16.52
C TRP A 15 3.54 1.57 15.92
N LEU A 16 3.94 0.81 14.89
CA LEU A 16 3.11 -0.23 14.31
C LEU A 16 3.09 -1.43 15.25
N ALA A 17 1.92 -1.75 15.83
CA ALA A 17 1.79 -2.76 16.88
C ALA A 17 2.28 -4.15 16.46
N LYS A 18 2.17 -4.48 15.18
CA LYS A 18 2.68 -5.71 14.57
C LYS A 18 3.58 -5.35 13.42
N GLU A 19 4.88 -5.53 13.62
CA GLU A 19 5.86 -5.32 12.55
C GLU A 19 5.70 -6.40 11.47
N PRO A 20 5.50 -6.00 10.20
CA PRO A 20 5.49 -6.91 9.08
C PRO A 20 6.87 -7.55 8.82
N PRO A 21 6.95 -8.60 7.98
CA PRO A 21 8.23 -9.19 7.61
C PRO A 21 9.13 -8.16 6.89
N SER A 22 10.44 -8.34 7.01
CA SER A 22 11.45 -7.64 6.22
C SER A 22 12.50 -8.67 5.79
N PRO A 23 12.68 -8.93 4.47
CA PRO A 23 12.04 -8.24 3.34
C PRO A 23 10.55 -8.55 3.19
N CYS A 24 9.82 -7.67 2.51
CA CYS A 24 8.39 -7.81 2.21
C CYS A 24 8.15 -7.71 0.70
N ALA A 25 7.14 -8.43 0.19
CA ALA A 25 6.74 -8.36 -1.20
C ALA A 25 6.13 -7.00 -1.51
N GLN A 26 6.78 -6.26 -2.39
CA GLN A 26 6.34 -4.97 -2.88
C GLN A 26 5.76 -5.13 -4.29
N TYR A 27 4.47 -4.82 -4.42
CA TYR A 27 3.79 -4.72 -5.70
C TYR A 27 3.70 -3.27 -6.12
N HIS A 28 4.09 -2.95 -7.34
CA HIS A 28 4.22 -1.57 -7.77
C HIS A 28 3.78 -1.35 -9.21
N ARG A 29 3.39 -0.11 -9.51
CA ARG A 29 3.02 0.33 -10.85
C ARG A 29 3.49 1.78 -11.10
N PRO A 30 3.94 2.12 -12.32
CA PRO A 30 4.24 3.51 -12.68
C PRO A 30 2.99 4.39 -12.64
N ARG A 31 3.12 5.59 -12.06
CA ARG A 31 2.09 6.63 -12.03
C ARG A 31 2.14 7.50 -13.28
N ARG A 32 1.00 8.10 -13.64
CA ARG A 32 0.94 9.13 -14.68
C ARG A 32 1.50 10.43 -14.12
N ALA A 33 2.33 11.11 -14.90
CA ALA A 33 3.11 12.30 -14.51
C ALA A 33 2.31 13.51 -13.96
N ALA A 34 0.98 13.48 -13.99
CA ALA A 34 0.12 14.52 -13.41
C ALA A 34 -0.17 14.32 -11.90
N ALA A 35 0.14 13.15 -11.33
CA ALA A 35 -0.14 12.86 -9.93
C ALA A 35 1.04 13.28 -9.05
N THR A 36 0.98 14.49 -8.49
CA THR A 36 2.11 15.17 -7.84
C THR A 36 2.19 14.97 -6.32
N ASP A 37 1.13 14.46 -5.70
CA ASP A 37 1.13 14.27 -4.25
C ASP A 37 1.82 12.95 -3.88
N ALA A 38 2.92 13.08 -3.15
CA ALA A 38 3.62 11.97 -2.52
C ALA A 38 3.04 11.71 -1.13
N TRP A 39 2.69 10.46 -0.85
CA TRP A 39 2.07 10.05 0.41
C TRP A 39 2.46 8.63 0.78
N VAL A 40 2.33 8.31 2.06
CA VAL A 40 2.58 6.98 2.60
C VAL A 40 1.63 6.73 3.76
N TYR A 41 0.98 5.56 3.73
CA TYR A 41 0.10 5.10 4.78
C TYR A 41 0.46 3.68 5.19
N TRP A 42 0.40 3.41 6.50
CA TRP A 42 0.53 2.08 7.07
C TRP A 42 -0.82 1.64 7.64
N GLN A 43 -1.14 0.36 7.45
CA GLN A 43 -2.33 -0.25 8.02
C GLN A 43 -2.06 -0.60 9.48
N SER A 44 -2.49 0.26 10.42
CA SER A 44 -2.24 0.04 11.85
C SER A 44 -3.13 -1.06 12.42
N GLU A 45 -4.36 -1.14 11.93
CA GLU A 45 -5.37 -2.16 12.21
C GLU A 45 -6.10 -2.48 10.90
N PRO A 46 -6.79 -3.63 10.76
CA PRO A 46 -7.55 -3.95 9.56
C PRO A 46 -8.47 -2.80 9.11
N GLY A 47 -8.20 -2.21 7.95
CA GLY A 47 -8.92 -1.07 7.38
C GLY A 47 -8.57 0.31 7.95
N VAL A 48 -7.71 0.41 8.98
CA VAL A 48 -7.29 1.68 9.58
C VAL A 48 -5.93 2.08 9.05
N TRP A 49 -5.89 3.17 8.27
CA TRP A 49 -4.69 3.64 7.59
C TRP A 49 -4.18 4.93 8.22
N ARG A 50 -2.89 4.96 8.58
CA ARG A 50 -2.25 6.10 9.24
C ARG A 50 -1.03 6.59 8.48
N ASN A 51 -0.86 7.91 8.42
CA ASN A 51 0.31 8.53 7.81
C ASN A 51 1.53 8.49 8.75
N ARG A 52 2.63 9.13 8.35
CA ARG A 52 3.88 9.19 9.14
C ARG A 52 3.73 9.89 10.49
N TRP A 53 2.72 10.73 10.63
CA TRP A 53 2.38 11.47 11.85
C TRP A 53 1.35 10.75 12.72
N ARG A 54 0.97 9.52 12.35
CA ARG A 54 -0.07 8.68 13.00
C ARG A 54 -1.49 9.24 12.86
N GLU A 55 -1.70 10.18 11.95
CA GLU A 55 -3.01 10.72 11.61
C GLU A 55 -3.73 9.75 10.68
N ALA A 56 -5.05 9.63 10.83
CA ALA A 56 -5.84 8.77 9.96
C ALA A 56 -5.84 9.31 8.52
N CYS A 57 -5.96 8.44 7.54
CA CYS A 57 -6.24 8.86 6.17
C CYS A 57 -7.65 9.47 6.12
N GLU A 58 -7.75 10.75 5.77
CA GLU A 58 -9.04 11.47 5.65
C GLU A 58 -9.49 11.61 4.18
N ASP A 59 -8.63 11.28 3.22
CA ASP A 59 -8.97 11.31 1.80
C ASP A 59 -9.94 10.16 1.47
N ALA A 60 -11.22 10.50 1.33
CA ALA A 60 -12.28 9.55 0.99
C ALA A 60 -12.03 8.78 -0.32
N ARG A 61 -11.36 9.40 -1.30
CA ARG A 61 -11.02 8.74 -2.57
C ARG A 61 -10.01 7.63 -2.31
N LEU A 62 -8.97 7.92 -1.54
CA LEU A 62 -7.95 6.94 -1.18
C LEU A 62 -8.53 5.85 -0.27
N LEU A 63 -9.31 6.21 0.74
CA LEU A 63 -9.97 5.27 1.65
C LEU A 63 -10.88 4.27 0.92
N THR A 64 -11.60 4.71 -0.12
CA THR A 64 -12.46 3.83 -0.94
C THR A 64 -11.66 2.67 -1.53
N HIS A 65 -10.43 2.93 -1.96
CA HIS A 65 -9.54 1.90 -2.49
C HIS A 65 -8.83 1.12 -1.38
N LEU A 66 -8.32 1.80 -0.35
CA LEU A 66 -7.60 1.15 0.74
C LEU A 66 -8.47 0.19 1.57
N ALA A 67 -9.77 0.48 1.71
CA ALA A 67 -10.72 -0.39 2.40
C ALA A 67 -10.95 -1.73 1.70
N THR A 68 -10.56 -1.87 0.42
CA THR A 68 -10.67 -3.14 -0.33
C THR A 68 -9.52 -4.11 -0.04
N LEU A 69 -8.46 -3.62 0.60
CA LEU A 69 -7.25 -4.38 0.85
C LEU A 69 -7.41 -5.25 2.11
N PRO A 70 -6.84 -6.45 2.13
CA PRO A 70 -6.86 -7.29 3.32
C PRO A 70 -5.93 -6.75 4.41
N ALA A 71 -6.10 -7.30 5.62
CA ALA A 71 -5.37 -6.94 6.82
C ALA A 71 -3.85 -7.19 6.74
N ASP A 72 -3.41 -8.04 5.82
CA ASP A 72 -2.01 -8.39 5.62
C ASP A 72 -1.32 -7.54 4.54
N VAL A 73 -1.98 -6.50 4.03
CA VAL A 73 -1.33 -5.39 3.31
C VAL A 73 -0.90 -4.34 4.32
N PHE A 74 0.39 -4.14 4.51
CA PHE A 74 0.88 -3.38 5.65
C PHE A 74 1.14 -1.91 5.36
N LYS A 75 1.48 -1.59 4.11
CA LYS A 75 1.87 -0.24 3.69
C LYS A 75 1.45 -0.01 2.26
N VAL A 76 1.03 1.22 1.97
CA VAL A 76 0.82 1.72 0.62
C VAL A 76 1.49 3.09 0.54
N GLU A 77 2.23 3.33 -0.54
CA GLU A 77 2.89 4.60 -0.78
C GLU A 77 2.79 4.97 -2.25
N ALA A 78 2.81 6.28 -2.50
CA ALA A 78 2.92 6.82 -3.82
C ALA A 78 3.94 7.95 -3.81
N ASP A 79 4.86 7.93 -4.76
CA ASP A 79 5.79 9.02 -5.04
C ASP A 79 5.49 9.61 -6.43
N ASN A 80 6.38 10.44 -6.97
CA ASN A 80 6.14 11.10 -8.27
C ASN A 80 6.20 10.15 -9.48
N GLN A 81 6.67 8.92 -9.31
CA GLN A 81 6.92 7.97 -10.39
C GLN A 81 6.13 6.68 -10.22
N MET A 82 5.89 6.23 -9.00
CA MET A 82 5.40 4.90 -8.67
C MET A 82 4.35 4.97 -7.57
N ILE A 83 3.39 4.05 -7.64
CA ILE A 83 2.57 3.65 -6.50
C ILE A 83 2.93 2.21 -6.15
N ALA A 84 3.11 1.93 -4.87
CA ALA A 84 3.49 0.64 -4.36
C ALA A 84 2.69 0.25 -3.11
N LEU A 85 2.52 -1.05 -2.92
CA LEU A 85 2.02 -1.62 -1.68
C LEU A 85 2.84 -2.82 -1.24
N TYR A 86 2.77 -3.12 0.04
CA TYR A 86 3.54 -4.14 0.72
C TYR A 86 2.61 -5.17 1.33
N TRP A 87 2.71 -6.41 0.88
CA TRP A 87 1.76 -7.47 1.20
C TRP A 87 2.48 -8.72 1.71
N ALA A 88 1.90 -9.41 2.69
CA ALA A 88 2.43 -10.67 3.22
C ALA A 88 2.30 -11.86 2.27
N GLU A 89 1.57 -11.71 1.16
CA GLU A 89 1.16 -12.80 0.26
C GLU A 89 0.36 -13.90 0.98
N ARG A 90 -0.30 -13.58 2.11
CA ARG A 90 -1.12 -14.52 2.89
C ARG A 90 -2.59 -14.34 2.54
N GLY A 91 -2.97 -14.75 1.34
CA GLY A 91 -4.37 -14.68 0.92
C GLY A 91 -4.66 -15.45 -0.36
N GLU A 92 -5.92 -15.38 -0.75
CA GLU A 92 -6.43 -16.02 -1.96
C GLU A 92 -5.96 -15.29 -3.24
N PRO A 93 -5.92 -15.96 -4.40
CA PRO A 93 -5.51 -15.36 -5.68
C PRO A 93 -6.28 -14.07 -6.04
N GLU A 94 -7.52 -13.92 -5.57
CA GLU A 94 -8.34 -12.72 -5.79
C GLU A 94 -7.77 -11.48 -5.10
N VAL A 95 -6.94 -11.64 -4.06
CA VAL A 95 -6.26 -10.52 -3.39
C VAL A 95 -5.32 -9.82 -4.37
N LEU A 96 -4.58 -10.59 -5.17
CA LEU A 96 -3.69 -10.02 -6.19
C LEU A 96 -4.46 -9.22 -7.24
N GLN A 97 -5.67 -9.66 -7.60
CA GLN A 97 -6.55 -8.93 -8.52
C GLN A 97 -7.05 -7.61 -7.92
N ARG A 98 -7.41 -7.60 -6.62
CA ARG A 98 -7.78 -6.37 -5.89
C ARG A 98 -6.61 -5.40 -5.79
N ILE A 99 -5.41 -5.92 -5.53
CA ILE A 99 -4.16 -5.16 -5.54
C ILE A 99 -3.92 -4.51 -6.91
N ASP A 100 -3.99 -5.27 -8.01
CA ASP A 100 -3.82 -4.70 -9.35
C ASP A 100 -4.87 -3.62 -9.66
N ALA A 101 -6.13 -3.87 -9.30
CA ALA A 101 -7.23 -2.92 -9.51
C ALA A 101 -7.02 -1.63 -8.73
N MET A 102 -6.59 -1.71 -7.48
CA MET A 102 -6.25 -0.53 -6.65
C MET A 102 -5.06 0.23 -7.26
N LEU A 103 -3.95 -0.45 -7.54
CA LEU A 103 -2.75 0.18 -8.10
C LEU A 103 -3.07 0.84 -9.44
N LYS A 104 -3.94 0.25 -10.26
CA LYS A 104 -4.40 0.82 -11.52
C LYS A 104 -5.29 2.05 -11.33
N ALA A 105 -6.12 2.09 -10.29
CA ALA A 105 -7.02 3.21 -10.03
C ALA A 105 -6.29 4.44 -9.47
N LEU A 106 -5.20 4.23 -8.73
CA LEU A 106 -4.43 5.28 -8.05
C LEU A 106 -3.14 5.70 -8.78
N ALA A 107 -2.75 4.99 -9.85
CA ALA A 107 -1.58 5.31 -10.69
C ALA A 107 -1.88 6.35 -11.79
#